data_AF-A0A1Z3N3Z3-F1
#
_entry.id   AF-A0A1Z3N3Z3-F1
#
_cell.length_a   1.000
_cell.length_b   1.000
_cell.length_c   1.000
_cell.angle_alpha   90.00
_cell.angle_beta   90.00
_cell.angle_gamma   90.00
#
_symmetry.space_group_name_H-M   'P 1'
#
loop_
_entity.id
_entity.type
_entity.pdbx_description
1 polymer ?
#
loop_
_entity_poly.entity_id
_entity_poly.type
_entity_poly.pdbx_seq_one_letter_code
_entity_poly.pdbx_strand_id
1 'polypeptide(L)'
;MILGLQTGKSFRASFFSAVESQSGWVRVQMFEVLHSLQFPESNIAVKSALLADFLSEMHTIDQSQTRCVEQVKALRRHYKMLEDFRRRSGQVSQQIKMQAIIVTALYLALFVFVIMQFGFEKHRNLLFGSGLVFIAGLVFIFYVGRRMKWTV
;
A
#
# COMPACT_ATOMS: atom_id res chain seq x y z
N MET A 1 -8.43 15.59 16.17
CA MET A 1 -7.49 15.09 17.21
C MET A 1 -6.28 15.99 17.41
N ILE A 2 -5.29 16.07 16.48
CA ILE A 2 -4.07 16.90 16.67
C ILE A 2 -4.41 18.38 16.96
N LEU A 3 -5.36 18.95 16.22
CA LEU A 3 -5.81 20.33 16.44
C LEU A 3 -6.39 20.53 17.86
N GLY A 4 -7.18 19.57 18.35
CA GLY A 4 -7.73 19.61 19.71
C GLY A 4 -6.65 19.56 20.79
N LEU A 5 -5.65 18.70 20.60
CA LEU A 5 -4.49 18.62 21.50
C LEU A 5 -3.66 19.92 21.48
N GLN A 6 -3.51 20.55 20.31
CA GLN A 6 -2.83 21.85 20.18
C GLN A 6 -3.62 22.99 20.80
N THR A 7 -4.95 22.92 20.87
CA THR A 7 -5.81 23.88 21.58
C THR A 7 -5.94 23.58 23.07
N GLY A 8 -5.13 22.66 23.62
CA GLY A 8 -5.13 22.34 25.05
C GLY A 8 -6.22 21.37 25.52
N LYS A 9 -6.99 20.76 24.60
CA LYS A 9 -7.96 19.72 24.98
C LYS A 9 -7.22 18.43 25.36
N SER A 10 -7.78 17.67 26.30
CA SER A 10 -7.24 16.35 26.65
C SER A 10 -7.23 15.41 25.45
N PHE A 11 -6.37 14.39 25.49
CA PHE A 11 -6.27 13.38 24.45
C PHE A 11 -7.61 12.71 24.16
N ARG A 12 -8.30 12.26 25.22
CA ARG A 12 -9.61 11.60 25.12
C ARG A 12 -10.69 12.52 24.54
N ALA A 13 -10.77 13.78 24.97
CA ALA A 13 -11.72 14.75 24.42
C ALA A 13 -11.42 15.08 22.94
N SER A 14 -10.14 15.21 22.61
CA SER A 14 -9.67 15.46 21.24
C SER A 14 -9.89 14.28 20.30
N PHE A 15 -9.85 13.05 20.84
CA PHE A 15 -10.18 11.83 20.12
C PHE A 15 -11.68 11.71 19.92
N PHE A 16 -12.49 11.93 20.97
CA PHE A 16 -13.95 11.93 20.88
C PHE A 16 -14.47 12.88 19.79
N SER A 17 -14.04 14.15 19.79
CA SER A 17 -14.42 15.11 18.73
C SER A 17 -13.94 14.67 17.33
N ALA A 18 -12.85 13.90 17.24
CA ALA A 18 -12.41 13.33 15.97
C ALA A 18 -13.33 12.19 15.51
N VAL A 19 -13.76 11.32 16.42
CA VAL A 19 -14.70 10.23 16.13
C VAL A 19 -16.05 10.79 15.68
N GLU A 20 -16.57 11.84 16.35
CA GLU A 20 -17.82 12.49 15.96
C GLU A 20 -17.80 13.08 14.56
N SER A 21 -16.63 13.54 14.08
CA SER A 21 -16.47 14.07 12.72
C SER A 21 -16.47 12.99 11.63
N GLN A 22 -16.37 11.71 12.00
CA GLN A 22 -16.39 10.59 11.06
C GLN A 22 -17.82 10.09 10.85
N SER A 23 -18.08 9.48 9.70
CA SER A 23 -19.38 8.88 9.36
C SER A 23 -19.25 7.39 9.01
N GLY A 24 -20.38 6.69 9.06
CA GLY A 24 -20.46 5.27 8.65
C GLY A 24 -19.74 4.30 9.57
N TRP A 25 -19.23 3.20 9.00
CA TRP A 25 -18.62 2.10 9.75
C TRP A 25 -17.33 2.49 10.47
N VAL A 26 -16.56 3.42 9.92
CA VAL A 26 -15.35 3.95 10.56
C VAL A 26 -15.67 4.60 11.90
N ARG A 27 -16.79 5.33 12.00
CA ARG A 27 -17.23 5.91 13.27
C ARG A 27 -17.49 4.83 14.31
N VAL A 28 -18.18 3.74 13.94
CA VAL A 28 -18.48 2.63 14.86
C VAL A 28 -17.20 2.01 15.40
N GLN A 29 -16.24 1.69 14.52
CA GLN A 29 -14.97 1.12 14.93
C GLN A 29 -14.15 2.06 15.83
N MET A 30 -14.11 3.34 15.50
CA MET A 30 -13.38 4.31 16.31
C MET A 30 -14.05 4.56 17.66
N PHE A 31 -15.38 4.38 17.74
CA PHE A 31 -16.11 4.42 19.00
C PHE A 31 -15.82 3.20 19.88
N GLU A 32 -15.69 2.01 19.28
CA GLU A 32 -15.20 0.81 19.98
C GLU A 32 -13.80 1.05 20.55
N VAL A 33 -12.87 1.60 19.76
CA VAL A 33 -11.52 1.97 20.25
C VAL A 33 -11.60 2.98 21.39
N LEU A 34 -12.46 3.99 21.29
CA LEU A 34 -12.63 4.99 22.35
C LEU A 34 -13.16 4.37 23.64
N HIS A 35 -14.12 3.44 23.54
CA HIS A 35 -14.66 2.69 24.67
C HIS A 35 -13.58 1.81 25.32
N SER A 36 -12.73 1.16 24.51
CA SER A 36 -11.59 0.36 25.00
C SER A 36 -10.59 1.16 25.82
N LEU A 37 -10.33 2.40 25.40
CA LEU A 37 -9.42 3.31 26.10
C LEU A 37 -10.01 3.81 27.43
N GLN A 38 -11.35 3.87 27.54
CA GLN A 38 -12.04 4.27 28.77
C GLN A 38 -12.19 3.10 29.75
N PHE A 39 -12.37 1.89 29.24
CA PHE A 39 -12.61 0.67 30.03
C PHE A 39 -11.59 -0.41 29.67
N PRO A 40 -10.42 -0.46 30.35
CA PRO A 40 -9.36 -1.43 30.07
C PRO A 40 -9.78 -2.91 30.23
N GLU A 41 -10.83 -3.17 31.01
CA GLU A 41 -11.40 -4.51 31.21
C GLU A 41 -12.29 -4.99 30.06
N SER A 42 -12.64 -4.09 29.13
CA SER A 42 -13.43 -4.47 27.96
C SER A 42 -12.53 -5.17 26.93
N ASN A 43 -12.57 -6.51 26.93
CA ASN A 43 -11.96 -7.34 25.89
C ASN A 43 -12.69 -7.07 24.56
N ILE A 44 -12.23 -6.07 23.81
CA ILE A 44 -12.70 -5.87 22.45
C ILE A 44 -12.13 -6.99 21.60
N ALA A 45 -13.02 -7.76 20.97
CA ALA A 45 -12.65 -8.70 19.92
C ALA A 45 -12.18 -7.90 18.70
N VAL A 46 -10.92 -7.48 18.72
CA VAL A 46 -10.34 -6.70 17.63
C VAL A 46 -10.25 -7.57 16.38
N LYS A 47 -11.10 -7.30 15.40
CA LYS A 47 -11.25 -8.14 14.19
C LYS A 47 -10.08 -8.04 13.20
N SER A 48 -9.22 -7.03 13.33
CA SER A 48 -8.16 -6.71 12.37
C SER A 48 -6.84 -6.43 13.08
N ALA A 49 -5.74 -7.03 12.60
CA ALA A 49 -4.39 -6.78 13.13
C ALA A 49 -4.03 -5.29 13.11
N LEU A 50 -4.40 -4.55 12.05
CA LEU A 50 -4.17 -3.10 11.96
C LEU A 50 -4.91 -2.31 13.05
N LEU A 51 -6.13 -2.76 13.40
CA LEU A 51 -6.91 -2.12 14.45
C LEU A 51 -6.33 -2.44 15.83
N ALA A 52 -5.73 -3.63 16.00
CA ALA A 52 -5.07 -4.03 17.24
C ALA A 52 -3.78 -3.23 17.45
N ASP A 53 -2.97 -3.10 16.40
CA ASP A 53 -1.77 -2.26 16.41
C ASP A 53 -2.14 -0.81 16.74
N PHE A 54 -3.13 -0.25 16.04
CA PHE A 54 -3.63 1.10 16.31
C PHE A 54 -4.11 1.28 17.76
N LEU A 55 -4.87 0.33 18.30
CA LEU A 55 -5.38 0.37 19.67
C LEU A 55 -4.24 0.31 20.69
N SER A 56 -3.25 -0.55 20.47
CA SER A 56 -2.06 -0.66 21.34
C SER A 56 -1.27 0.66 21.38
N GLU A 57 -1.15 1.32 20.23
CA GLU A 57 -0.44 2.58 20.11
C GLU A 57 -1.24 3.73 20.73
N MET A 58 -2.56 3.74 20.61
CA MET A 58 -3.45 4.66 21.33
C MET A 58 -3.33 4.49 22.85
N HIS A 59 -3.30 3.24 23.34
CA HIS A 59 -3.17 2.95 24.76
C HIS A 59 -1.82 3.44 25.31
N THR A 60 -0.75 3.25 24.53
CA THR A 60 0.59 3.74 24.86
C THR A 60 0.62 5.27 24.96
N ILE A 61 -0.06 5.97 24.05
CA ILE A 61 -0.12 7.44 24.04
C ILE A 61 -0.94 7.97 25.23
N ASP A 62 -2.06 7.33 25.56
CA ASP A 62 -2.91 7.71 26.70
C ASP A 62 -2.17 7.52 28.05
N GLN A 63 -1.39 6.44 28.18
CA GLN A 63 -0.60 6.15 29.38
C GLN A 63 0.64 7.04 29.55
N SER A 64 1.30 7.46 28.47
CA SER A 64 2.57 8.19 28.59
C SER A 64 2.43 9.62 29.13
N GLN A 65 1.21 10.21 29.08
CA GLN A 65 0.80 11.54 29.56
C GLN A 65 1.71 12.73 29.19
N THR A 66 2.75 12.52 28.37
CA THR A 66 3.78 13.48 28.02
C THR A 66 3.96 13.48 26.51
N ARG A 67 4.14 14.66 25.92
CA ARG A 67 4.35 14.82 24.47
C ARG A 67 3.30 14.13 23.58
N CYS A 68 2.05 14.00 24.04
CA CYS A 68 0.96 13.34 23.29
C CYS A 68 0.79 13.92 21.87
N VAL A 69 0.97 15.23 21.70
CA VAL A 69 0.93 15.88 20.38
C VAL A 69 1.99 15.32 19.43
N GLU A 70 3.21 15.12 19.90
CA GLU A 70 4.31 14.60 19.09
C GLU A 70 4.09 13.13 18.74
N GLN A 71 3.63 12.33 19.70
CA GLN A 71 3.33 10.91 19.48
C GLN A 71 2.20 10.71 18.47
N VAL A 72 1.09 11.47 18.60
CA VAL A 72 0.00 11.41 17.61
C VAL A 72 0.45 11.93 16.23
N LYS A 73 1.37 12.90 16.17
CA LYS A 73 1.97 13.34 14.90
C LYS A 73 2.86 12.24 14.29
N ALA A 74 3.67 11.57 15.10
CA ALA A 74 4.52 10.46 14.66
C ALA A 74 3.68 9.32 14.11
N LEU A 75 2.62 8.94 14.82
CA LEU A 75 1.65 7.95 14.40
C LEU A 75 1.04 8.29 13.03
N ARG A 76 0.53 9.52 12.88
CA ARG A 76 -0.04 9.99 11.61
C ARG A 76 0.97 9.89 10.47
N ARG A 77 2.24 10.24 10.72
CA ARG A 77 3.31 10.14 9.72
C ARG A 77 3.57 8.69 9.34
N HIS A 78 3.58 7.77 10.30
CA HIS A 78 3.76 6.35 10.05
C HIS A 78 2.67 5.80 9.13
N TYR A 79 1.40 6.00 9.47
CA TYR A 79 0.29 5.55 8.62
C TYR A 79 0.29 6.22 7.23
N LYS A 80 0.63 7.52 7.16
CA LYS A 80 0.74 8.22 5.88
C LYS A 80 1.88 7.63 5.01
N MET A 81 3.02 7.32 5.61
CA MET A 81 4.12 6.65 4.92
C MET A 81 3.68 5.29 4.37
N LEU A 82 2.97 4.51 5.18
CA LEU A 82 2.45 3.19 4.79
C LEU A 82 1.46 3.29 3.61
N GLU A 83 0.57 4.27 3.66
CA GLU A 83 -0.37 4.56 2.58
C GLU A 83 0.33 5.01 1.29
N ASP A 84 1.29 5.93 1.40
CA ASP A 84 2.09 6.41 0.28
C ASP A 84 2.90 5.26 -0.34
N PHE A 85 3.46 4.37 0.49
CA PHE A 85 4.17 3.18 0.03
C PHE A 85 3.25 2.21 -0.71
N ARG A 86 2.06 1.91 -0.16
CA ARG A 86 1.06 1.06 -0.83
C ARG A 86 0.63 1.64 -2.18
N ARG A 87 0.42 2.95 -2.25
CA ARG A 87 0.05 3.64 -3.50
C ARG A 87 1.18 3.60 -4.52
N ARG A 88 2.40 3.95 -4.11
CA ARG A 88 3.58 3.95 -5.00
C ARG A 88 3.92 2.56 -5.50
N SER A 89 3.90 1.55 -4.63
CA SER A 89 4.16 0.15 -5.03
C SER A 89 3.12 -0.37 -6.02
N GLY A 90 1.84 -0.01 -5.83
CA GLY A 90 0.78 -0.27 -6.80
C GLY A 90 1.04 0.40 -8.15
N GLN A 91 1.41 1.68 -8.15
CA GLN A 91 1.73 2.43 -9.37
C GLN A 91 2.92 1.83 -10.12
N VAL A 92 4.02 1.52 -9.42
CA VAL A 92 5.21 0.90 -10.03
C VAL A 92 4.86 -0.48 -10.62
N SER A 93 4.08 -1.28 -9.90
CA SER A 93 3.61 -2.58 -10.41
C SER A 93 2.78 -2.44 -11.69
N GLN A 94 1.94 -1.40 -11.77
CA GLN A 94 1.14 -1.11 -12.97
C GLN A 94 2.00 -0.58 -14.13
N GLN A 95 3.01 0.25 -13.83
CA GLN A 95 3.98 0.72 -14.83
C GLN A 95 4.76 -0.44 -15.46
N ILE A 96 5.23 -1.40 -14.65
CA ILE A 96 5.91 -2.60 -15.16
C ILE A 96 5.01 -3.38 -16.13
N LYS A 97 3.73 -3.56 -15.79
CA LYS A 97 2.76 -4.22 -16.69
C LYS A 97 2.57 -3.44 -18.00
N MET A 98 2.44 -2.12 -17.92
CA MET A 98 2.28 -1.29 -19.11
C MET A 98 3.52 -1.31 -20.00
N GLN A 99 4.71 -1.29 -19.39
CA GLN A 99 5.98 -1.40 -20.11
C GLN A 99 6.11 -2.75 -20.82
N ALA A 100 5.68 -3.85 -20.20
CA ALA A 100 5.63 -5.15 -20.85
C ALA A 100 4.73 -5.15 -22.10
N ILE A 101 3.57 -4.47 -22.05
CA ILE A 101 2.68 -4.33 -23.22
C ILE A 101 3.36 -3.54 -24.34
N ILE A 102 3.98 -2.40 -24.00
CA ILE A 102 4.68 -1.55 -24.98
C ILE A 102 5.81 -2.33 -25.67
N VAL A 103 6.64 -3.03 -24.88
CA VAL A 103 7.75 -3.84 -25.40
C VAL A 103 7.25 -4.99 -26.27
N THR A 104 6.09 -5.57 -25.93
CA THR A 104 5.45 -6.60 -26.78
C THR A 104 4.98 -6.04 -28.11
N ALA A 105 4.35 -4.87 -28.12
CA ALA A 105 3.93 -4.22 -29.35
C ALA A 105 5.13 -3.88 -30.26
N LEU A 106 6.21 -3.35 -29.67
CA LEU A 106 7.45 -3.07 -30.40
C LEU A 106 8.10 -4.33 -30.97
N TYR A 107 8.14 -5.41 -30.19
CA TYR A 107 8.65 -6.70 -30.66
C TYR A 107 7.85 -7.23 -31.85
N LEU A 108 6.51 -7.18 -31.79
CA LEU A 108 5.65 -7.60 -32.89
C LEU A 108 5.87 -6.78 -34.16
N ALA A 109 6.00 -5.45 -34.03
CA ALA A 109 6.27 -4.57 -35.16
C ALA A 109 7.62 -4.92 -35.83
N LEU A 110 8.68 -5.11 -35.04
CA LEU A 110 9.99 -5.53 -35.53
C LEU A 110 9.95 -6.92 -36.16
N PHE A 111 9.20 -7.85 -35.56
CA PHE A 111 9.05 -9.21 -36.07
C PHE A 111 8.40 -9.22 -37.47
N VAL A 112 7.31 -8.47 -37.65
CA VAL A 112 6.66 -8.30 -38.96
C VAL A 112 7.61 -7.66 -39.97
N PHE A 113 8.32 -6.60 -39.57
CA PHE A 113 9.31 -5.93 -40.43
C PHE A 113 10.40 -6.89 -40.92
N VAL A 114 10.97 -7.70 -40.03
CA VAL A 114 12.02 -8.66 -40.39
C VAL A 114 11.50 -9.73 -41.35
N ILE A 115 10.28 -10.23 -41.13
CA ILE A 115 9.65 -11.21 -42.02
C ILE A 115 9.43 -10.62 -43.41
N MET A 116 8.90 -9.40 -43.51
CA MET A 116 8.63 -8.75 -44.79
C MET A 116 9.92 -8.42 -45.56
N GLN A 117 10.97 -7.97 -44.86
CA GLN A 117 12.19 -7.49 -45.50
C GLN A 117 13.21 -8.59 -45.82
N PHE A 118 13.37 -9.57 -44.94
CA PHE A 118 14.44 -10.58 -45.04
C PHE A 118 13.94 -11.98 -45.37
N GLY A 119 12.61 -12.19 -45.32
CA GLY A 119 11.99 -13.49 -45.56
C GLY A 119 12.14 -14.46 -44.40
N PHE A 120 11.09 -15.22 -44.11
CA PHE A 120 11.01 -16.11 -42.94
C PHE A 120 12.03 -17.27 -42.98
N GLU A 121 12.23 -17.88 -44.15
CA GLU A 121 13.01 -19.12 -44.28
C GLU A 121 14.52 -18.92 -44.11
N LYS A 122 15.07 -17.78 -44.56
CA LYS A 122 16.52 -17.52 -44.45
C LYS A 122 16.98 -17.23 -43.02
N HIS A 123 16.08 -16.75 -42.15
CA HIS A 123 16.42 -16.30 -40.80
C HIS A 123 15.62 -17.00 -39.70
N ARG A 124 15.09 -18.20 -39.98
CA ARG A 124 14.27 -18.98 -39.06
C ARG A 124 14.93 -19.20 -37.69
N ASN A 125 16.22 -19.52 -37.65
CA ASN A 125 16.95 -19.74 -36.39
C ASN A 125 17.04 -18.45 -35.55
N LEU A 126 17.23 -17.30 -36.19
CA LEU A 126 17.31 -16.01 -35.51
C LEU A 126 15.95 -15.60 -34.96
N LEU A 127 14.88 -15.79 -35.74
CA LEU A 127 13.49 -15.51 -35.31
C LEU A 127 13.04 -16.42 -34.16
N PHE A 128 13.40 -17.71 -34.21
CA PHE A 128 13.11 -18.63 -33.11
C PHE A 128 13.92 -18.27 -31.85
N GLY A 129 15.21 -17.98 -32.00
CA GLY A 129 16.07 -17.56 -30.88
C GLY A 129 15.57 -16.30 -30.20
N SER A 130 15.24 -15.26 -30.97
CA SER A 130 14.69 -14.02 -30.43
C SER A 130 13.34 -14.22 -29.77
N GLY A 131 12.47 -15.07 -30.34
CA GLY A 131 11.17 -15.42 -29.76
C GLY A 131 11.29 -16.11 -28.42
N LEU A 132 12.21 -17.07 -28.28
CA LEU A 132 12.46 -17.76 -27.01
C LEU A 132 12.98 -16.81 -25.94
N VAL A 133 13.95 -15.95 -26.27
CA VAL A 133 14.47 -14.94 -25.35
C VAL A 133 13.38 -13.96 -24.92
N PHE A 134 12.53 -13.54 -25.86
CA PHE A 134 11.41 -12.65 -25.59
C PHE A 134 10.38 -13.27 -24.64
N ILE A 135 9.97 -14.52 -24.89
CA ILE A 135 9.04 -15.25 -24.02
C ILE A 135 9.66 -15.47 -22.63
N ALA A 136 10.94 -15.84 -22.56
CA ALA A 136 11.64 -15.98 -21.29
C ALA A 136 11.66 -14.66 -20.50
N GLY A 137 11.88 -13.53 -21.18
CA GLY A 137 11.81 -12.20 -20.59
C GLY A 137 10.42 -11.85 -20.06
N LEU A 138 9.35 -12.14 -20.81
CA LEU A 138 7.98 -11.94 -20.34
C LEU A 138 7.67 -12.81 -19.12
N VAL A 139 8.00 -14.11 -19.18
CA VAL A 139 7.82 -15.03 -18.04
C VAL A 139 8.58 -14.53 -16.82
N PHE A 140 9.80 -14.04 -16.99
CA PHE A 140 10.59 -13.46 -15.90
C PHE A 140 9.90 -12.24 -15.28
N ILE A 141 9.42 -11.29 -16.09
CA ILE A 141 8.71 -10.10 -15.60
C ILE A 141 7.45 -10.49 -14.82
N PHE A 142 6.64 -11.43 -15.33
CA PHE A 142 5.43 -11.86 -14.63
C PHE A 142 5.72 -12.69 -13.38
N TYR A 143 6.74 -13.55 -13.41
CA TYR A 143 7.13 -14.37 -12.28
C TYR A 143 7.70 -13.53 -11.14
N VAL A 144 8.62 -12.62 -11.45
CA VAL A 144 9.21 -11.68 -10.49
C VAL A 144 8.14 -10.70 -10.01
N GLY A 145 7.34 -10.13 -10.91
CA GLY A 145 6.26 -9.21 -10.57
C GLY A 145 5.19 -9.83 -9.65
N ARG A 146 4.93 -11.13 -9.75
CA ARG A 146 3.98 -11.84 -8.86
C ARG A 146 4.58 -12.20 -7.50
N ARG A 147 5.90 -12.39 -7.43
CA ARG A 147 6.62 -12.70 -6.18
C ARG A 147 7.14 -11.49 -5.43
N MET A 148 7.07 -10.30 -6.04
CA MET A 148 7.55 -9.06 -5.43
C MET A 148 6.63 -8.65 -4.28
N LYS A 149 7.01 -9.05 -3.07
CA LYS A 149 6.46 -8.48 -1.84
C LYS A 149 7.17 -7.16 -1.63
N TRP A 150 6.48 -6.05 -1.88
CA TRP A 150 6.97 -4.73 -1.57
C TRP A 150 7.10 -4.62 -0.05
N THR A 151 8.32 -4.74 0.46
CA THR A 151 8.65 -4.52 1.87
C THR A 151 8.86 -3.02 2.11
N VAL A 152 8.20 -2.48 3.14
CA VAL A 152 8.36 -1.10 3.62
C VAL A 152 9.77 -0.91 4.17
#